data_AF-A0A962WH61-F1
#
_entry.id   AF-A0A962WH61-F1
#
_cell.length_a   1.000
_cell.length_b   1.000
_cell.length_c   1.000
_cell.angle_alpha   90.00
_cell.angle_beta   90.00
_cell.angle_gamma   90.00
#
_symmetry.space_group_name_H-M   'P 1'
#
loop_
_entity.id
_entity.type
_entity.pdbx_description
1 polymer ?
#
loop_
_entity_poly.entity_id
_entity_poly.type
_entity_poly.pdbx_seq_one_letter_code
_entity_poly.pdbx_strand_id
1 'polypeptide(L)'
;DEWLRKYAPPGAANYDFYQSLPALAQGHVAQQIFWYTAFTARMVAPRREGNNTVDESGLPLWRMAPSPHGPYWEPGMKLGYQDAGAWTLFESTPLKRRKAAWLYAQFTVSKTVSLRKTHVGLTPIRDSDIRHDSFTQRAPSLGGLVEFYRSPDRVRWSPTGINVPDYPRLAPLWWQQIGQVNSGVLTPQQAMDGLAERMDEMMRSMQFADERSRLYGGCGPRLNEKIDPSIWLHRPGAPKAMLINEKPPGRTIEYDELVKRWQSH
;
A
#
# COMPACT_ATOMS: atom_id res chain seq x y z
N ASP A 1 21.22 5.61 -1.47
CA ASP A 1 20.86 5.35 -2.89
C ASP A 1 21.68 4.31 -3.64
N GLU A 2 22.74 3.72 -3.05
CA GLU A 2 23.60 2.77 -3.77
C GLU A 2 22.82 1.57 -4.34
N TRP A 3 21.89 0.99 -3.56
CA TRP A 3 21.07 -0.13 -4.03
C TRP A 3 20.20 0.24 -5.23
N LEU A 4 19.48 1.38 -5.15
CA LEU A 4 18.61 1.84 -6.24
C LEU A 4 19.41 2.08 -7.52
N ARG A 5 20.59 2.68 -7.42
CA ARG A 5 21.46 2.94 -8.58
C ARG A 5 22.11 1.67 -9.15
N LYS A 6 22.33 0.63 -8.33
CA LYS A 6 22.96 -0.63 -8.75
C LYS A 6 21.97 -1.65 -9.30
N TYR A 7 20.76 -1.71 -8.77
CA TYR A 7 19.84 -2.83 -8.99
C TYR A 7 18.50 -2.44 -9.61
N ALA A 8 18.19 -1.14 -9.77
CA ALA A 8 16.98 -0.69 -10.44
C ALA A 8 17.28 -0.18 -11.87
N PRO A 9 16.26 -0.13 -12.77
CA PRO A 9 16.44 0.39 -14.12
C PRO A 9 17.01 1.83 -14.16
N PRO A 10 17.79 2.18 -15.20
CA PRO A 10 18.24 3.56 -15.41
C PRO A 10 17.06 4.54 -15.40
N GLY A 11 17.16 5.60 -14.60
CA GLY A 11 16.10 6.60 -14.46
C GLY A 11 15.00 6.24 -13.46
N ALA A 12 15.04 5.08 -12.80
CA ALA A 12 14.05 4.69 -11.78
C ALA A 12 13.89 5.72 -10.65
N ALA A 13 14.97 6.42 -10.29
CA ALA A 13 14.95 7.50 -9.30
C ALA A 13 14.08 8.71 -9.71
N ASN A 14 13.81 8.87 -11.01
CA ASN A 14 13.02 9.96 -11.56
C ASN A 14 11.59 9.54 -11.91
N TYR A 15 11.23 8.26 -11.70
CA TYR A 15 9.89 7.79 -12.01
C TYR A 15 8.88 8.26 -10.97
N ASP A 16 7.80 8.85 -11.46
CA ASP A 16 6.55 8.96 -10.72
C ASP A 16 5.68 7.71 -10.87
N PHE A 17 4.50 7.75 -10.24
CA PHE A 17 3.51 6.67 -10.30
C PHE A 17 3.12 6.29 -11.73
N TYR A 18 2.91 7.28 -12.61
CA TYR A 18 2.45 7.08 -13.98
C TYR A 18 3.56 6.60 -14.92
N GLN A 19 4.81 6.94 -14.62
CA GLN A 19 5.98 6.49 -15.38
C GLN A 19 6.41 5.06 -14.99
N SER A 20 6.21 4.68 -13.72
CA SER A 20 6.57 3.34 -13.24
C SER A 20 5.79 2.23 -13.94
N LEU A 21 4.50 2.44 -14.21
CA LEU A 21 3.61 1.43 -14.80
C LEU A 21 4.03 1.01 -16.23
N PRO A 22 4.19 1.92 -17.20
CA PRO A 22 4.70 1.57 -18.52
C PRO A 22 6.08 0.93 -18.48
N ALA A 23 6.96 1.37 -17.58
CA ALA A 23 8.31 0.82 -17.46
C ALA A 23 8.30 -0.66 -17.05
N LEU A 24 7.41 -1.06 -16.13
CA LEU A 24 7.26 -2.47 -15.72
C LEU A 24 6.79 -3.36 -16.88
N ALA A 25 5.84 -2.88 -17.68
CA ALA A 25 5.29 -3.63 -18.81
C ALA A 25 6.31 -3.87 -19.95
N GLN A 26 7.47 -3.20 -19.93
CA GLN A 26 8.57 -3.46 -20.87
C GLN A 26 9.29 -4.79 -20.58
N GLY A 27 9.10 -5.38 -19.40
CA GLY A 27 9.67 -6.68 -19.05
C GLY A 27 11.15 -6.64 -18.63
N HIS A 28 11.69 -5.46 -18.30
CA HIS A 28 13.09 -5.29 -17.89
C HIS A 28 13.30 -5.32 -16.37
N VAL A 29 12.26 -5.61 -15.58
CA VAL A 29 12.29 -5.63 -14.12
C VAL A 29 12.07 -7.06 -13.62
N ALA A 30 13.07 -7.64 -12.97
CA ALA A 30 13.00 -9.00 -12.42
C ALA A 30 12.16 -9.08 -11.13
N GLN A 31 12.10 -7.99 -10.36
CA GLN A 31 11.33 -7.91 -9.13
C GLN A 31 10.85 -6.49 -8.88
N GLN A 32 9.57 -6.36 -8.54
CA GLN A 32 8.99 -5.12 -8.03
C GLN A 32 8.63 -5.29 -6.56
N ILE A 33 9.17 -4.41 -5.73
CA ILE A 33 8.79 -4.30 -4.31
C ILE A 33 7.68 -3.26 -4.22
N PHE A 34 6.60 -3.59 -3.52
CA PHE A 34 5.33 -2.87 -3.51
C PHE A 34 4.56 -2.94 -4.84
N TRP A 35 3.45 -3.69 -4.82
CA TRP A 35 2.58 -3.91 -5.95
C TRP A 35 1.26 -3.15 -5.79
N TYR A 36 0.91 -2.33 -6.79
CA TYR A 36 -0.41 -1.75 -6.92
C TYR A 36 -1.26 -2.60 -7.86
N THR A 37 -2.39 -3.14 -7.38
CA THR A 37 -3.26 -3.97 -8.22
C THR A 37 -3.81 -3.25 -9.45
N ALA A 38 -3.85 -1.91 -9.43
CA ALA A 38 -4.15 -1.07 -10.59
C ALA A 38 -3.22 -1.32 -11.79
N PHE A 39 -2.02 -1.85 -11.57
CA PHE A 39 -1.05 -2.16 -12.61
C PHE A 39 -1.32 -3.49 -13.30
N THR A 40 -2.06 -4.39 -12.63
CA THR A 40 -2.24 -5.78 -13.07
C THR A 40 -2.84 -5.86 -14.48
N ALA A 41 -3.85 -5.03 -14.79
CA ALA A 41 -4.50 -5.04 -16.11
C ALA A 41 -3.50 -4.76 -17.25
N ARG A 42 -2.55 -3.86 -17.04
CA ARG A 42 -1.48 -3.57 -18.02
C ARG A 42 -0.45 -4.70 -18.09
N MET A 43 -0.11 -5.30 -16.94
CA MET A 43 0.87 -6.38 -16.82
C MET A 43 0.36 -7.73 -17.38
N VAL A 44 -0.94 -7.87 -17.64
CA VAL A 44 -1.52 -9.04 -18.32
C VAL A 44 -2.09 -8.71 -19.69
N ALA A 45 -1.84 -7.50 -20.19
CA ALA A 45 -2.30 -7.11 -21.52
C ALA A 45 -1.59 -7.94 -22.61
N PRO A 46 -2.22 -8.21 -23.77
CA PRO A 46 -1.59 -8.96 -24.85
C PRO A 46 -0.33 -8.27 -25.41
N ARG A 47 0.62 -9.05 -25.96
CA ARG A 47 1.86 -8.53 -26.57
C ARG A 47 1.62 -7.50 -27.67
N ARG A 48 0.55 -7.64 -28.45
CA ARG A 48 0.14 -6.69 -29.51
C ARG A 48 -0.16 -5.28 -28.98
N GLU A 49 -0.38 -5.11 -27.69
CA GLU A 49 -0.59 -3.81 -27.02
C GLU A 49 0.72 -3.27 -26.41
N GLY A 50 1.88 -3.83 -26.79
CA GLY A 50 3.19 -3.42 -26.31
C GLY A 50 3.51 -3.89 -24.89
N ASN A 51 2.94 -5.02 -24.46
CA ASN A 51 3.29 -5.65 -23.18
C ASN A 51 4.28 -6.79 -23.41
N ASN A 52 5.41 -6.76 -22.71
CA ASN A 52 6.46 -7.78 -22.77
C ASN A 52 6.47 -8.70 -21.54
N THR A 53 5.47 -8.59 -20.67
CA THR A 53 5.40 -9.35 -19.41
C THR A 53 4.53 -10.60 -19.51
N VAL A 54 4.07 -10.93 -20.72
CA VAL A 54 3.34 -12.17 -21.05
C VAL A 54 4.02 -12.90 -22.20
N ASP A 55 3.85 -14.22 -22.26
CA ASP A 55 4.34 -15.05 -23.35
C ASP A 55 3.48 -14.95 -24.62
N GLU A 56 3.79 -15.76 -25.63
CA GLU A 56 3.04 -15.81 -26.90
C GLU A 56 1.60 -16.31 -26.74
N SER A 57 1.34 -17.11 -25.71
CA SER A 57 -0.01 -17.59 -25.36
C SER A 57 -0.79 -16.61 -24.47
N GLY A 58 -0.15 -15.51 -24.06
CA GLY A 58 -0.73 -14.49 -23.18
C GLY A 58 -0.66 -14.84 -21.69
N LEU A 59 0.15 -15.84 -21.30
CA LEU A 59 0.36 -16.18 -19.89
C LEU A 59 1.42 -15.26 -19.27
N PRO A 60 1.21 -14.77 -18.03
CA PRO A 60 2.19 -13.94 -17.34
C PRO A 60 3.54 -14.65 -17.16
N LEU A 61 4.62 -13.92 -17.45
CA LEU A 61 6.02 -14.32 -17.20
C LEU A 61 6.47 -13.98 -15.76
N TRP A 62 5.54 -13.55 -14.91
CA TRP A 62 5.78 -13.09 -13.55
C TRP A 62 4.74 -13.69 -12.60
N ARG A 63 5.00 -13.60 -11.29
CA ARG A 63 4.10 -14.06 -10.23
C ARG A 63 4.05 -13.05 -9.09
N MET A 64 2.87 -12.89 -8.50
CA MET A 64 2.67 -12.18 -7.23
C MET A 64 3.19 -13.05 -6.10
N ALA A 65 3.92 -12.44 -5.17
CA ALA A 65 4.37 -13.07 -3.94
C ALA A 65 4.07 -12.13 -2.75
N PRO A 66 4.00 -12.64 -1.51
CA PRO A 66 3.90 -11.81 -0.32
C PRO A 66 5.05 -10.80 -0.27
N SER A 67 4.77 -9.63 0.30
CA SER A 67 5.80 -8.63 0.55
C SER A 67 6.93 -9.23 1.41
N PRO A 68 8.20 -9.08 1.01
CA PRO A 68 9.30 -9.41 1.90
C PRO A 68 9.23 -8.49 3.13
N HIS A 69 9.63 -9.02 4.28
CA HIS A 69 9.65 -8.27 5.54
C HIS A 69 11.05 -8.20 6.13
N GLY A 70 11.33 -7.09 6.81
CA GLY A 70 12.63 -6.83 7.41
C GLY A 70 12.82 -7.49 8.79
N PRO A 71 13.97 -7.25 9.43
CA PRO A 71 14.35 -7.83 10.72
C PRO A 71 13.47 -7.38 11.90
N TYR A 72 12.75 -6.26 11.72
CA TYR A 72 11.84 -5.70 12.71
C TYR A 72 10.45 -6.36 12.72
N TRP A 73 10.15 -7.18 11.71
CA TRP A 73 8.84 -7.83 11.60
C TRP A 73 8.73 -9.02 12.55
N GLU A 74 7.61 -9.09 13.25
CA GLU A 74 7.25 -10.21 14.14
C GLU A 74 5.88 -10.78 13.75
N PRO A 75 5.60 -12.06 14.04
CA PRO A 75 4.28 -12.65 13.83
C PRO A 75 3.16 -11.80 14.43
N GLY A 76 2.14 -11.51 13.62
CA GLY A 76 1.04 -10.62 13.99
C GLY A 76 1.17 -9.18 13.45
N MET A 77 2.37 -8.76 13.07
CA MET A 77 2.55 -7.49 12.37
C MET A 77 2.03 -7.55 10.93
N LYS A 78 1.51 -6.42 10.46
CA LYS A 78 1.05 -6.27 9.06
C LYS A 78 2.22 -6.38 8.09
N LEU A 79 1.97 -6.96 6.92
CA LEU A 79 2.98 -7.16 5.87
C LEU A 79 2.89 -6.12 4.74
N GLY A 80 1.79 -5.39 4.67
CA GLY A 80 1.65 -4.37 3.66
C GLY A 80 0.43 -3.48 3.86
N TYR A 81 0.32 -2.56 2.93
CA TYR A 81 -0.71 -1.54 2.89
C TYR A 81 -1.67 -1.81 1.74
N GLN A 82 -2.96 -1.60 1.94
CA GLN A 82 -3.97 -1.70 0.90
C GLN A 82 -4.82 -0.43 0.86
N ASP A 83 -4.88 0.22 -0.31
CA ASP A 83 -5.84 1.29 -0.58
C ASP A 83 -7.26 0.72 -0.67
N ALA A 84 -7.97 0.76 0.45
CA ALA A 84 -9.41 0.47 0.50
C ALA A 84 -10.19 1.77 0.36
N GLY A 85 -10.66 2.05 -0.86
CA GLY A 85 -11.59 3.16 -1.10
C GLY A 85 -12.98 2.87 -0.51
N ALA A 86 -13.64 3.92 -0.02
CA ALA A 86 -15.00 3.86 0.51
C ALA A 86 -15.88 4.98 -0.06
N TRP A 87 -17.18 4.72 -0.12
CA TRP A 87 -18.17 5.78 -0.39
C TRP A 87 -18.44 6.55 0.90
N THR A 88 -18.08 7.82 0.94
CA THR A 88 -18.33 8.71 2.08
C THR A 88 -19.53 9.60 1.80
N LEU A 89 -20.59 9.50 2.62
CA LEU A 89 -21.78 10.34 2.51
C LEU A 89 -21.83 11.33 3.68
N PHE A 90 -21.53 12.60 3.41
CA PHE A 90 -21.44 13.62 4.46
C PHE A 90 -22.80 13.96 5.06
N GLU A 91 -22.87 14.01 6.39
CA GLU A 91 -24.09 14.38 7.12
C GLU A 91 -24.65 15.74 6.69
N SER A 92 -23.78 16.70 6.40
CA SER A 92 -24.12 18.04 5.93
C SER A 92 -24.81 18.08 4.55
N THR A 93 -24.73 16.99 3.77
CA THR A 93 -25.40 16.92 2.47
C THR A 93 -26.91 16.74 2.67
N PRO A 94 -27.78 17.54 2.01
CA PRO A 94 -29.23 17.41 2.13
C PRO A 94 -29.71 15.96 1.91
N LEU A 95 -30.62 15.49 2.76
CA LEU A 95 -31.03 14.07 2.81
C LEU A 95 -31.45 13.51 1.45
N LYS A 96 -32.20 14.28 0.65
CA LYS A 96 -32.61 13.87 -0.71
C LYS A 96 -31.42 13.55 -1.61
N ARG A 97 -30.35 14.35 -1.55
CA ARG A 97 -29.12 14.14 -2.33
C ARG A 97 -28.30 12.97 -1.79
N ARG A 98 -28.19 12.82 -0.46
CA ARG A 98 -27.55 11.66 0.16
C ARG A 98 -28.21 10.34 -0.23
N LYS A 99 -29.55 10.28 -0.24
CA LYS A 99 -30.30 9.09 -0.68
C LYS A 99 -30.00 8.73 -2.14
N ALA A 100 -29.94 9.72 -3.03
CA ALA A 100 -29.57 9.49 -4.43
C ALA A 100 -28.13 8.98 -4.58
N ALA A 101 -27.17 9.59 -3.87
CA ALA A 101 -25.78 9.13 -3.85
C ALA A 101 -25.65 7.71 -3.29
N TRP A 102 -26.41 7.36 -2.25
CA TRP A 102 -26.49 5.99 -1.72
C TRP A 102 -26.95 4.99 -2.77
N LEU A 103 -28.06 5.28 -3.47
CA LEU A 103 -28.56 4.41 -4.54
C LEU A 103 -27.54 4.22 -5.68
N TYR A 104 -26.85 5.29 -6.06
CA TYR A 104 -25.78 5.21 -7.05
C TYR A 104 -24.59 4.37 -6.57
N ALA A 105 -24.15 4.58 -5.32
CA ALA A 105 -23.11 3.76 -4.70
C ALA A 105 -23.49 2.27 -4.74
N GLN A 106 -24.72 1.92 -4.34
CA GLN A 106 -25.26 0.55 -4.42
C GLN A 106 -25.21 -0.01 -5.84
N PHE A 107 -25.59 0.77 -6.85
CA PHE A 107 -25.47 0.37 -8.26
C PHE A 107 -24.02 0.07 -8.65
N THR A 108 -23.07 0.96 -8.32
CA THR A 108 -21.65 0.80 -8.70
C THR A 108 -20.95 -0.38 -8.02
N VAL A 109 -21.46 -0.83 -6.86
CA VAL A 109 -20.97 -2.01 -6.12
C VAL A 109 -21.88 -3.23 -6.25
N SER A 110 -22.93 -3.14 -7.07
CA SER A 110 -23.82 -4.28 -7.37
C SER A 110 -23.02 -5.40 -8.03
N LYS A 111 -23.46 -6.66 -7.84
CA LYS A 111 -22.69 -7.84 -8.27
C LYS A 111 -22.31 -7.79 -9.75
N THR A 112 -23.26 -7.47 -10.63
CA THR A 112 -23.02 -7.42 -12.08
C THR A 112 -22.00 -6.34 -12.47
N VAL A 113 -22.13 -5.14 -11.90
CA VAL A 113 -21.25 -4.01 -12.22
C VAL A 113 -19.85 -4.23 -11.64
N SER A 114 -19.77 -4.62 -10.37
CA SER A 114 -18.50 -4.88 -9.67
C SER A 114 -17.72 -6.05 -10.27
N LEU A 115 -18.37 -7.16 -10.63
CA LEU A 115 -17.73 -8.28 -11.32
C LEU A 115 -17.13 -7.86 -12.67
N ARG A 116 -17.91 -7.12 -13.49
CA ARG A 116 -17.42 -6.61 -14.78
C ARG A 116 -16.23 -5.67 -14.59
N LYS A 117 -16.32 -4.73 -13.64
CA LYS A 117 -15.21 -3.82 -13.31
C LYS A 117 -13.97 -4.59 -12.84
N THR A 118 -14.14 -5.63 -12.02
CA THR A 118 -13.02 -6.47 -11.56
C THR A 118 -12.37 -7.21 -12.71
N HIS A 119 -13.12 -7.69 -13.71
CA HIS A 119 -12.52 -8.30 -14.91
C HIS A 119 -11.68 -7.31 -15.74
N VAL A 120 -12.08 -6.04 -15.79
CA VAL A 120 -11.36 -5.00 -16.53
C VAL A 120 -10.16 -4.49 -15.75
N GLY A 121 -10.38 -4.02 -14.52
CA GLY A 121 -9.36 -3.33 -13.72
C GLY A 121 -8.52 -4.24 -12.84
N LEU A 122 -8.96 -5.49 -12.58
CA LEU A 122 -8.30 -6.44 -11.68
C LEU A 122 -8.09 -5.89 -10.25
N THR A 123 -9.02 -5.03 -9.81
CA THR A 123 -9.07 -4.42 -8.48
C THR A 123 -10.33 -4.90 -7.73
N PRO A 124 -10.32 -6.12 -7.16
CA PRO A 124 -11.51 -6.69 -6.53
C PRO A 124 -11.94 -5.89 -5.30
N ILE A 125 -13.22 -5.54 -5.25
CA ILE A 125 -13.85 -4.86 -4.09
C ILE A 125 -14.88 -5.75 -3.36
N ARG A 126 -15.19 -6.93 -3.92
CA ARG A 126 -16.09 -7.91 -3.30
C ARG A 126 -15.43 -9.28 -3.29
N ASP A 127 -15.55 -9.97 -2.15
CA ASP A 127 -15.13 -11.37 -2.03
C ASP A 127 -15.85 -12.27 -3.05
N SER A 128 -17.14 -12.02 -3.29
CA SER A 128 -17.88 -12.80 -4.30
C SER A 128 -17.40 -12.58 -5.73
N ASP A 129 -16.75 -11.44 -6.05
CA ASP A 129 -16.20 -11.20 -7.40
C ASP A 129 -15.01 -12.10 -7.64
N ILE A 130 -14.05 -12.11 -6.71
CA ILE A 130 -12.86 -12.94 -6.87
C ILE A 130 -13.16 -14.44 -6.75
N ARG A 131 -14.26 -14.82 -6.07
CA ARG A 131 -14.74 -16.21 -5.97
C ARG A 131 -15.59 -16.68 -7.16
N HIS A 132 -15.96 -15.80 -8.08
CA HIS A 132 -16.76 -16.20 -9.25
C HIS A 132 -15.99 -17.20 -10.14
N ASP A 133 -16.69 -18.15 -10.77
CA ASP A 133 -16.07 -19.22 -11.58
C ASP A 133 -15.23 -18.70 -12.75
N SER A 134 -15.64 -17.56 -13.33
CA SER A 134 -14.86 -16.87 -14.36
C SER A 134 -13.45 -16.48 -13.90
N PHE A 135 -13.24 -16.21 -12.61
CA PHE A 135 -11.91 -15.98 -12.05
C PHE A 135 -11.14 -17.26 -11.78
N THR A 136 -11.83 -18.37 -11.49
CA THR A 136 -11.19 -19.70 -11.43
C THR A 136 -10.61 -20.07 -12.80
N GLN A 137 -11.40 -19.88 -13.87
CA GLN A 137 -10.95 -20.15 -15.24
C GLN A 137 -9.81 -19.23 -15.68
N ARG A 138 -9.84 -17.96 -15.26
CA ARG A 138 -8.83 -16.95 -15.64
C ARG A 138 -7.58 -16.96 -14.75
N ALA A 139 -7.59 -17.66 -13.62
CA ALA A 139 -6.50 -17.62 -12.63
C ALA A 139 -5.09 -17.86 -13.23
N PRO A 140 -4.88 -18.82 -14.16
CA PRO A 140 -3.56 -19.03 -14.77
C PRO A 140 -3.00 -17.79 -15.49
N SER A 141 -3.88 -16.92 -16.00
CA SER A 141 -3.52 -15.70 -16.72
C SER A 141 -3.34 -14.47 -15.82
N LEU A 142 -3.43 -14.61 -14.50
CA LEU A 142 -3.44 -13.49 -13.54
C LEU A 142 -2.30 -13.52 -12.52
N GLY A 143 -1.29 -14.36 -12.76
CA GLY A 143 -0.01 -14.31 -12.04
C GLY A 143 -0.13 -14.45 -10.52
N GLY A 144 -1.10 -15.22 -10.01
CA GLY A 144 -1.29 -15.42 -8.56
C GLY A 144 -2.28 -14.48 -7.88
N LEU A 145 -2.89 -13.54 -8.61
CA LEU A 145 -3.86 -12.59 -8.04
C LEU A 145 -5.07 -13.30 -7.41
N VAL A 146 -5.59 -14.33 -8.08
CA VAL A 146 -6.80 -15.03 -7.63
C VAL A 146 -6.52 -15.83 -6.37
N GLU A 147 -5.41 -16.55 -6.36
CA GLU A 147 -4.92 -17.34 -5.25
C GLU A 147 -4.67 -16.45 -4.03
N PHE A 148 -3.94 -15.34 -4.20
CA PHE A 148 -3.67 -14.39 -3.13
C PHE A 148 -4.93 -13.84 -2.48
N TYR A 149 -5.88 -13.32 -3.29
CA TYR A 149 -7.12 -12.72 -2.78
C TYR A 149 -8.16 -13.73 -2.30
N ARG A 150 -8.01 -15.02 -2.62
CA ARG A 150 -8.79 -16.10 -1.99
C ARG A 150 -8.13 -16.58 -0.70
N SER A 151 -6.81 -16.46 -0.56
CA SER A 151 -6.06 -16.86 0.62
C SER A 151 -6.32 -15.97 1.85
N PRO A 152 -6.09 -16.49 3.07
CA PRO A 152 -6.14 -15.69 4.29
C PRO A 152 -5.05 -14.60 4.34
N ASP A 153 -3.98 -14.71 3.55
CA ASP A 153 -2.88 -13.75 3.62
C ASP A 153 -3.30 -12.32 3.26
N ARG A 154 -4.37 -12.14 2.47
CA ARG A 154 -4.93 -10.82 2.15
C ARG A 154 -5.23 -9.97 3.39
N VAL A 155 -5.54 -10.57 4.54
CA VAL A 155 -5.87 -9.85 5.78
C VAL A 155 -4.63 -9.33 6.53
N ARG A 156 -3.44 -9.70 6.08
CA ARG A 156 -2.17 -9.15 6.57
C ARG A 156 -1.86 -7.77 5.99
N TRP A 157 -2.63 -7.33 4.99
CA TRP A 157 -2.62 -5.96 4.49
C TRP A 157 -3.75 -5.17 5.14
N SER A 158 -3.48 -3.91 5.49
CA SER A 158 -4.48 -3.03 6.09
C SER A 158 -4.50 -1.66 5.41
N PRO A 159 -5.63 -0.93 5.46
CA PRO A 159 -5.66 0.47 5.09
C PRO A 159 -4.91 1.33 6.12
N THR A 160 -4.86 2.63 5.84
CA THR A 160 -4.37 3.63 6.80
C THR A 160 -5.13 3.50 8.10
N GLY A 161 -4.41 3.43 9.21
CA GLY A 161 -5.02 3.39 10.54
C GLY A 161 -5.82 4.66 10.81
N ILE A 162 -6.88 4.53 11.63
CA ILE A 162 -7.71 5.65 12.08
C ILE A 162 -7.01 6.53 13.15
N ASN A 163 -5.75 6.25 13.44
CA ASN A 163 -4.94 6.90 14.48
C ASN A 163 -4.12 8.08 13.96
N VAL A 164 -4.12 8.34 12.65
CA VAL A 164 -3.48 9.54 12.08
C VAL A 164 -4.44 10.72 12.22
N PRO A 165 -4.10 11.78 12.98
CA PRO A 165 -5.06 12.81 13.37
C PRO A 165 -5.55 13.68 12.20
N ASP A 166 -4.69 13.97 11.21
CA ASP A 166 -5.05 14.69 9.98
C ASP A 166 -4.07 14.29 8.87
N TYR A 167 -4.36 13.15 8.22
CA TYR A 167 -3.50 12.60 7.17
C TYR A 167 -3.24 13.60 6.03
N PRO A 168 -4.24 14.33 5.48
CA PRO A 168 -3.99 15.34 4.44
C PRO A 168 -2.99 16.42 4.82
N ARG A 169 -2.96 16.85 6.09
CA ARG A 169 -1.97 17.84 6.56
C ARG A 169 -0.58 17.26 6.77
N LEU A 170 -0.48 16.00 7.22
CA LEU A 170 0.79 15.37 7.57
C LEU A 170 1.49 14.71 6.38
N ALA A 171 0.73 14.15 5.43
CA ALA A 171 1.28 13.38 4.31
C ALA A 171 2.26 14.16 3.41
N PRO A 172 2.06 15.47 3.12
CA PRO A 172 3.03 16.23 2.33
C PRO A 172 4.43 16.33 2.97
N LEU A 173 4.52 16.29 4.31
CA LEU A 173 5.79 16.36 5.03
C LEU A 173 6.69 15.17 4.71
N TRP A 174 6.11 13.97 4.56
CA TRP A 174 6.80 12.75 4.17
C TRP A 174 7.56 12.92 2.85
N TRP A 175 6.86 13.43 1.83
CA TRP A 175 7.44 13.61 0.49
C TRP A 175 8.56 14.64 0.47
N GLN A 176 8.42 15.73 1.25
CA GLN A 176 9.47 16.75 1.37
C GLN A 176 10.76 16.20 2.00
N GLN A 177 10.65 15.30 2.97
CA GLN A 177 11.81 14.71 3.65
C GLN A 177 12.46 13.59 2.84
N ILE A 178 11.67 12.71 2.20
CA ILE A 178 12.21 11.61 1.39
C ILE A 178 13.04 12.12 0.21
N GLY A 179 12.62 13.21 -0.44
CA GLY A 179 13.37 13.78 -1.56
C GLY A 179 14.83 14.12 -1.20
N GLN A 180 15.09 14.49 0.06
CA GLN A 180 16.43 14.81 0.56
C GLN A 180 17.29 13.56 0.79
N VAL A 181 16.67 12.43 1.12
CA VAL A 181 17.38 11.13 1.22
C VAL A 181 17.75 10.63 -0.17
N ASN A 182 16.81 10.65 -1.10
CA ASN A 182 17.00 10.17 -2.48
C ASN A 182 18.01 11.00 -3.30
N SER A 183 18.28 12.24 -2.87
CA SER A 183 19.31 13.10 -3.46
C SER A 183 20.66 12.97 -2.76
N GLY A 184 20.75 12.20 -1.68
CA GLY A 184 21.95 12.03 -0.86
C GLY A 184 22.30 13.23 0.03
N VAL A 185 21.38 14.19 0.18
CA VAL A 185 21.58 15.40 1.01
C VAL A 185 21.51 15.06 2.50
N LEU A 186 20.58 14.18 2.89
CA LEU A 186 20.42 13.72 4.26
C LEU A 186 20.60 12.20 4.36
N THR A 187 21.10 11.75 5.51
CA THR A 187 21.00 10.33 5.89
C THR A 187 19.54 9.97 6.18
N PRO A 188 19.15 8.68 6.08
CA PRO A 188 17.81 8.25 6.47
C PRO A 188 17.42 8.68 7.89
N GLN A 189 18.34 8.59 8.85
CA GLN A 189 18.07 9.00 10.24
C GLN A 189 17.76 10.49 10.33
N GLN A 190 18.61 11.36 9.75
CA GLN A 190 18.39 12.81 9.78
C GLN A 190 17.06 13.22 9.13
N ALA A 191 16.67 12.57 8.03
CA ALA A 191 15.40 12.85 7.38
C ALA A 191 14.20 12.39 8.23
N MET A 192 14.31 11.25 8.93
CA MET A 192 13.27 10.78 9.84
C MET A 192 13.16 11.66 11.09
N ASP A 193 14.27 12.13 11.64
CA ASP A 193 14.28 13.08 12.76
C ASP A 193 13.61 14.40 12.36
N GLY A 194 14.00 14.97 11.21
CA GLY A 194 13.39 16.19 10.68
C GLY A 194 11.91 16.02 10.32
N LEU A 195 11.50 14.84 9.86
CA LEU A 195 10.09 14.52 9.66
C LEU A 195 9.31 14.53 10.98
N ALA A 196 9.84 13.87 12.02
CA ALA A 196 9.20 13.79 13.33
C ALA A 196 9.02 15.19 13.93
N GLU A 197 10.06 16.04 13.87
CA GLU A 197 9.99 17.43 14.34
C GLU A 197 8.90 18.23 13.62
N ARG A 198 8.82 18.13 12.28
CA ARG A 198 7.79 18.84 11.50
C ARG A 198 6.39 18.31 11.76
N MET A 199 6.24 17.00 11.95
CA MET A 199 4.96 16.41 12.35
C MET A 199 4.53 16.92 13.73
N ASP A 200 5.45 17.02 14.69
CA ASP A 200 5.19 17.59 16.02
C ASP A 200 4.77 19.06 15.93
N GLU A 201 5.43 19.88 15.11
CA GLU A 201 5.05 21.29 14.90
C GLU A 201 3.64 21.43 14.32
N MET A 202 3.31 20.61 13.32
CA MET A 202 1.97 20.57 12.72
C MET A 202 0.93 20.13 13.74
N MET A 203 1.19 19.04 14.47
CA MET A 203 0.27 18.54 15.50
C MET A 203 0.12 19.52 16.67
N ARG A 204 1.17 20.29 17.03
CA ARG A 204 1.07 21.35 18.04
C ARG A 204 0.11 22.45 17.59
N SER A 205 0.18 22.82 16.32
CA SER A 205 -0.74 23.78 15.72
C SER A 205 -2.18 23.26 15.72
N MET A 206 -2.36 21.95 15.46
CA MET A 206 -3.67 21.29 15.53
C MET A 206 -4.22 21.23 16.95
N GLN A 207 -3.37 20.92 17.94
CA GLN A 207 -3.72 20.96 19.36
C GLN A 207 -4.24 22.33 19.76
N PHE A 208 -3.47 23.39 19.46
CA PHE A 208 -3.86 24.77 19.77
C PHE A 208 -5.20 25.16 19.14
N ALA A 209 -5.42 24.80 17.87
CA ALA A 209 -6.67 25.06 17.18
C ALA A 209 -7.85 24.32 17.83
N ASP A 210 -7.66 23.07 18.24
CA ASP A 210 -8.69 22.30 18.91
C ASP A 210 -9.02 22.82 20.32
N GLU A 211 -8.00 23.18 21.11
CA GLU A 211 -8.19 23.74 22.46
C GLU A 211 -8.94 25.08 22.42
N ARG A 212 -8.63 25.92 21.43
CA ARG A 212 -9.21 27.27 21.32
C ARG A 212 -10.61 27.28 20.71
N SER A 213 -10.87 26.49 19.67
CA SER A 213 -12.11 26.58 18.90
C SER A 213 -12.82 25.26 18.68
N ARG A 214 -12.36 24.16 19.30
CA ARG A 214 -12.86 22.80 19.09
C ARG A 214 -12.92 22.43 17.60
N LEU A 215 -11.92 22.87 16.83
CA LEU A 215 -11.86 22.62 15.39
C LEU A 215 -11.94 21.12 15.05
N TYR A 216 -11.37 20.27 15.91
CA TYR A 216 -11.40 18.81 15.77
C TYR A 216 -12.40 18.17 16.74
N GLY A 217 -13.39 18.93 17.23
CA GLY A 217 -14.42 18.45 18.15
C GLY A 217 -13.92 18.06 19.54
N GLY A 218 -12.71 18.51 19.93
CA GLY A 218 -12.05 18.06 21.17
C GLY A 218 -11.20 16.80 21.00
N CYS A 219 -11.14 16.25 19.77
CA CYS A 219 -10.37 15.06 19.43
C CYS A 219 -9.06 15.40 18.69
N GLY A 220 -8.60 16.66 18.73
CA GLY A 220 -7.30 17.03 18.19
C GLY A 220 -6.16 16.29 18.90
N PRO A 221 -4.97 16.19 18.28
CA PRO A 221 -3.82 15.58 18.93
C PRO A 221 -3.45 16.33 20.21
N ARG A 222 -2.81 15.63 21.16
CA ARG A 222 -2.21 16.21 22.36
C ARG A 222 -0.76 15.76 22.41
N LEU A 223 0.16 16.70 22.33
CA LEU A 223 1.58 16.38 22.36
C LEU A 223 2.00 16.01 23.78
N ASN A 224 2.81 14.96 23.86
CA ASN A 224 3.53 14.64 25.09
C ASN A 224 4.67 15.64 25.31
N GLU A 225 5.09 15.79 26.55
CA GLU A 225 6.34 16.48 26.86
C GLU A 225 7.53 15.75 26.21
N LYS A 226 8.55 16.53 25.83
CA LYS A 226 9.81 15.96 25.34
C LYS A 226 10.50 15.25 26.50
N ILE A 227 10.77 13.97 26.31
CA ILE A 227 11.50 13.13 27.25
C ILE A 227 12.58 12.35 26.52
N ASP A 228 13.50 11.76 27.27
CA ASP A 228 14.57 10.96 26.70
C ASP A 228 14.02 9.78 25.86
N PRO A 229 14.54 9.55 24.63
CA PRO A 229 14.08 8.47 23.77
C PRO A 229 14.16 7.08 24.41
N SER A 230 15.14 6.84 25.28
CA SER A 230 15.27 5.57 25.99
C SER A 230 14.03 5.30 26.85
N ILE A 231 13.45 6.32 27.48
CA ILE A 231 12.23 6.17 28.28
C ILE A 231 11.06 5.72 27.40
N TRP A 232 10.95 6.23 26.17
CA TRP A 232 9.95 5.76 25.22
C TRP A 232 10.19 4.32 24.80
N LEU A 233 11.41 3.96 24.43
CA LEU A 233 11.78 2.64 23.90
C LEU A 233 11.61 1.50 24.93
N HIS A 234 11.67 1.79 26.23
CA HIS A 234 11.45 0.79 27.29
C HIS A 234 9.98 0.59 27.67
N ARG A 235 9.04 1.35 27.08
CA ARG A 235 7.60 1.19 27.37
C ARG A 235 7.04 -0.06 26.69
N PRO A 236 6.02 -0.71 27.29
CA PRO A 236 5.25 -1.74 26.59
C PRO A 236 4.65 -1.20 25.29
N GLY A 237 4.86 -1.89 24.18
CA GLY A 237 4.35 -1.49 22.85
C GLY A 237 5.10 -0.33 22.20
N ALA A 238 6.28 0.05 22.72
CA ALA A 238 7.11 1.10 22.17
C ALA A 238 7.56 0.83 20.71
N PRO A 239 7.98 1.88 19.98
CA PRO A 239 8.78 1.73 18.77
C PRO A 239 9.98 0.81 19.00
N LYS A 240 10.44 0.14 17.95
CA LYS A 240 11.53 -0.83 18.06
C LYS A 240 12.87 -0.10 18.19
N ALA A 241 13.65 -0.46 19.21
CA ALA A 241 15.04 -0.03 19.35
C ALA A 241 15.92 -0.64 18.26
N MET A 242 17.06 -0.01 17.99
CA MET A 242 18.03 -0.49 17.02
C MET A 242 18.46 -1.92 17.32
N LEU A 243 18.39 -2.80 16.32
CA LEU A 243 18.85 -4.18 16.44
C LEU A 243 20.35 -4.28 16.21
N ILE A 244 20.98 -5.29 16.84
CA ILE A 244 22.40 -5.63 16.59
C ILE A 244 22.64 -5.95 15.11
N ASN A 245 21.65 -6.56 14.44
CA ASN A 245 21.71 -6.90 13.03
C ASN A 245 20.41 -6.48 12.30
N GLU A 246 20.45 -5.36 11.61
CA GLU A 246 19.35 -4.87 10.76
C GLU A 246 19.41 -5.36 9.31
N LYS A 247 20.43 -6.16 8.95
CA LYS A 247 20.64 -6.66 7.59
C LYS A 247 20.93 -8.16 7.58
N PRO A 248 20.03 -8.98 8.17
CA PRO A 248 20.19 -10.43 8.08
C PRO A 248 20.11 -10.89 6.61
N PRO A 249 20.76 -12.02 6.27
CA PRO A 249 20.61 -12.63 4.95
C PRO A 249 19.14 -12.89 4.62
N GLY A 250 18.75 -12.58 3.38
CA GLY A 250 17.40 -12.83 2.89
C GLY A 250 17.05 -14.31 2.90
N ARG A 251 15.77 -14.62 3.10
CA ARG A 251 15.21 -15.97 3.02
C ARG A 251 14.14 -15.98 1.94
N THR A 252 14.15 -17.01 1.10
CA THR A 252 13.15 -17.23 0.05
C THR A 252 12.27 -18.43 0.39
N ILE A 253 11.13 -18.54 -0.29
CA ILE A 253 10.23 -19.68 -0.25
C ILE A 253 9.94 -20.09 -1.69
N GLU A 254 9.84 -21.40 -1.93
CA GLU A 254 9.45 -21.90 -3.25
C GLU A 254 8.00 -21.50 -3.56
N TYR A 255 7.74 -21.13 -4.82
CA TYR A 255 6.44 -20.58 -5.21
C TYR A 255 5.30 -21.60 -5.04
N ASP A 256 5.56 -22.87 -5.36
CA ASP A 256 4.57 -23.93 -5.22
C ASP A 256 4.20 -24.20 -3.76
N GLU A 257 5.14 -24.03 -2.83
CA GLU A 257 4.86 -24.12 -1.39
C GLU A 257 3.97 -22.97 -0.92
N LEU A 258 4.22 -21.77 -1.44
CA LEU A 258 3.40 -20.60 -1.18
C LEU A 258 1.97 -20.78 -1.72
N VAL A 259 1.81 -21.29 -2.94
CA VAL A 259 0.49 -21.56 -3.53
C VAL A 259 -0.27 -22.62 -2.73
N LYS A 260 0.40 -23.69 -2.30
CA LYS A 260 -0.21 -24.71 -1.41
C LYS A 260 -0.73 -24.08 -0.12
N ARG A 261 0.04 -23.17 0.50
CA ARG A 261 -0.42 -22.40 1.68
C ARG A 261 -1.65 -21.54 1.41
N TRP A 262 -1.76 -20.98 0.20
CA TRP A 262 -2.91 -20.18 -0.20
C TRP A 262 -4.16 -21.00 -0.49
N GLN A 263 -4.00 -22.26 -0.90
CA GLN A 263 -5.08 -23.18 -1.23
C GLN A 263 -5.56 -24.01 -0.02
N SER A 264 -4.76 -24.13 1.05
CA SER A 264 -5.00 -25.07 2.13
C SER A 264 -6.11 -24.71 3.14
N HIS A 265 -6.95 -23.70 2.88
CA HIS A 265 -8.02 -23.28 3.80
C HIS A 265 -9.27 -22.74 3.08
#